data_AF-C6Q262-F1
#
_entry.id   AF-C6Q262-F1
#
_cell.length_a   1.000
_cell.length_b   1.000
_cell.length_c   1.000
_cell.angle_alpha   90.00
_cell.angle_beta   90.00
_cell.angle_gamma   90.00
#
_symmetry.space_group_name_H-M   'P 1'
#
loop_
_entity.id
_entity.type
_entity.pdbx_description
1 polymer ?
#
loop_
_entity_poly.entity_id
_entity_poly.type
_entity_poly.pdbx_seq_one_letter_code
_entity_poly.pdbx_strand_id
1 'polypeptide(L)' 'MFGYVTPCKMELKIKDYEKFKAYYCGLCKSIKNNIGNIPRMALNYDMTFLAILLVFIK' A
#
# COMPACT_ATOMS: atom_id res chain seq x y z
N MET A 1 8.08 0.09 -7.48
CA MET A 1 6.86 -0.49 -6.89
C MET A 1 6.67 -1.86 -7.52
N PHE A 2 6.80 -2.92 -6.73
CA PHE A 2 6.77 -4.32 -7.15
C PHE A 2 5.81 -5.10 -6.25
N GLY A 3 5.50 -6.35 -6.61
CA GLY A 3 4.60 -7.22 -5.84
C GLY A 3 3.87 -8.20 -6.74
N TYR A 4 3.36 -9.28 -6.15
CA TYR A 4 2.58 -10.30 -6.87
C TYR A 4 1.18 -9.79 -7.19
N VAL A 5 0.52 -9.13 -6.23
CA VAL A 5 -0.77 -8.50 -6.41
C VAL A 5 -0.54 -7.05 -6.84
N THR A 6 -1.04 -6.67 -8.01
CA THR A 6 -0.93 -5.29 -8.51
C THR A 6 -2.30 -4.68 -8.81
N PRO A 7 -2.52 -3.39 -8.52
CA PRO A 7 -3.79 -2.75 -8.82
C PRO A 7 -3.99 -2.62 -10.34
N CYS A 8 -5.07 -3.20 -10.87
CA CYS A 8 -5.46 -3.05 -12.27
C CYS A 8 -5.96 -1.63 -12.53
N LYS A 9 -5.05 -0.71 -12.89
CA LYS A 9 -5.37 0.73 -12.99
C LYS A 9 -6.49 1.06 -13.97
N MET A 10 -6.64 0.28 -15.05
CA MET A 10 -7.62 0.56 -16.11
C MET A 10 -9.04 0.11 -15.72
N GLU A 11 -9.16 -0.89 -14.84
CA GLU A 11 -10.46 -1.45 -14.44
C GLU A 11 -10.89 -0.98 -13.04
N LEU A 12 -9.95 -0.53 -12.20
CA LEU A 12 -10.29 -0.01 -10.87
C LEU A 12 -11.03 1.31 -10.99
N LYS A 13 -12.10 1.47 -10.18
CA LYS A 13 -12.72 2.77 -9.98
C LYS A 13 -11.67 3.73 -9.43
N ILE A 14 -11.63 4.96 -9.96
CA ILE A 14 -10.65 6.00 -9.58
C ILE A 14 -10.58 6.16 -8.06
N LYS A 15 -11.74 6.18 -7.38
CA LYS A 15 -11.84 6.28 -5.92
C LYS A 15 -11.07 5.17 -5.18
N ASP A 16 -11.07 3.95 -5.70
CA ASP A 16 -10.46 2.80 -5.05
C ASP A 16 -8.96 2.77 -5.33
N TYR A 17 -8.54 3.26 -6.50
CA TYR A 17 -7.13 3.47 -6.83
C TYR A 17 -6.51 4.59 -5.97
N GLU A 18 -7.24 5.69 -5.74
CA GLU A 18 -6.80 6.74 -4.82
C GLU A 18 -6.69 6.24 -3.38
N LYS A 19 -7.66 5.43 -2.91
CA LYS A 19 -7.55 4.76 -1.60
C LYS A 19 -6.30 3.89 -1.53
N PHE A 20 -6.05 3.06 -2.54
CA PHE A 20 -4.88 2.19 -2.57
C PHE A 20 -3.58 3.00 -2.47
N LYS A 21 -3.44 4.10 -3.22
CA LYS A 21 -2.30 5.02 -3.13
C LYS A 21 -2.18 5.68 -1.75
N ALA A 22 -3.30 6.08 -1.15
CA ALA A 22 -3.31 6.65 0.19
C ALA A 22 -2.80 5.66 1.24
N TYR A 23 -3.23 4.39 1.18
CA TYR A 23 -2.72 3.31 2.03
C TYR A 23 -1.21 3.10 1.85
N TYR A 24 -0.73 3.00 0.60
CA TYR A 24 0.70 2.86 0.32
C TYR A 24 1.51 4.01 0.94
N CYS A 25 1.09 5.25 0.70
CA CYS A 25 1.74 6.44 1.25
C CYS A 25 1.68 6.49 2.78
N GLY A 26 0.56 6.08 3.37
CA GLY A 26 0.40 5.97 4.82
C GLY A 26 1.37 4.96 5.44
N LEU A 27 1.45 3.76 4.87
CA LEU A 27 2.41 2.73 5.28
C LEU A 27 3.86 3.22 5.14
N CYS A 28 4.18 3.83 4.00
CA CYS A 28 5.51 4.38 3.71
C CYS A 28 5.95 5.44 4.74
N LYS A 29 5.03 6.34 5.12
CA LYS A 29 5.25 7.35 6.17
C LYS A 29 5.36 6.72 7.55
N SER A 30 4.52 5.73 7.86
CA SER A 30 4.57 5.00 9.13
C SER A 30 5.92 4.28 9.32
N ILE A 31 6.40 3.57 8.29
CA ILE A 31 7.72 2.91 8.30
C ILE A 31 8.83 3.93 8.52
N LYS A 32 8.75 5.09 7.84
CA LYS A 32 9.71 6.19 8.04
C LYS A 32 9.78 6.63 9.50
N ASN A 33 8.62 6.86 10.11
CA ASN A 33 8.52 7.44 11.44
C ASN A 33 8.89 6.44 12.54
N ASN A 34 8.61 5.15 12.33
CA ASN A 34 8.82 4.11 13.35
C ASN A 34 10.19 3.43 13.27
N ILE A 35 10.77 3.29 12.07
CA ILE A 35 11.98 2.48 11.84
C ILE A 35 13.05 3.27 11.07
N GLY A 36 12.65 4.12 10.12
CA GLY A 36 13.57 4.97 9.35
C GLY A 36 13.45 4.81 7.84
N ASN A 37 14.41 5.35 7.09
CA ASN A 37 14.30 5.45 5.63
C ASN A 37 14.65 4.16 4.87
N ILE A 38 15.62 3.38 5.36
CA ILE A 38 16.07 2.13 4.71
C ILE A 38 14.91 1.12 4.52
N PRO A 39 14.10 0.78 5.55
CA PRO A 39 13.03 -0.22 5.41
C PRO A 39 11.90 0.20 4.46
N ARG A 40 11.80 1.48 4.08
CA ARG A 40 10.82 1.93 3.08
C ARG A 40 11.04 1.28 1.71
N MET A 41 12.28 0.87 1.41
CA MET A 41 12.60 0.19 0.15
C MET A 41 11.99 -1.22 0.08
N ALA A 42 11.67 -1.83 1.23
CA ALA A 42 11.00 -3.13 1.28
C ALA A 42 9.48 -3.02 1.09
N LEU A 43 8.90 -1.81 1.15
CA LEU A 43 7.47 -1.63 0.95
C LEU A 43 7.08 -1.95 -0.49
N ASN A 44 6.11 -2.85 -0.63
CA ASN A 44 5.65 -3.36 -1.91
C ASN A 44 4.11 -3.37 -2.00
N TYR A 45 3.57 -3.75 -3.16
CA TYR A 45 2.12 -3.79 -3.37
C TYR A 45 1.42 -4.85 -2.52
N ASP A 46 2.07 -5.98 -2.26
CA ASP A 46 1.50 -7.07 -1.46
C ASP A 46 1.24 -6.62 -0.02
N MET A 47 2.17 -5.90 0.60
CA MET A 47 2.00 -5.32 1.93
C MET A 47 0.84 -4.30 1.97
N THR A 48 0.70 -3.51 0.91
CA THR A 48 -0.40 -2.53 0.81
C THR A 48 -1.75 -3.23 0.68
N PHE A 49 -1.81 -4.28 -0.14
CA PHE A 49 -2.99 -5.12 -0.28
C PHE A 49 -3.37 -5.79 1.04
N LEU A 50 -2.40 -6.39 1.74
CA LEU A 50 -2.62 -6.99 3.06
C LEU A 50 -3.11 -5.97 4.08
N ALA A 51 -2.57 -4.76 4.10
CA ALA A 51 -3.04 -3.71 5.00
C ALA A 51 -4.49 -3.32 4.73
N ILE A 52 -4.89 -3.20 3.46
CA ILE A 52 -6.28 -2.94 3.07
C ILE A 52 -7.18 -4.10 3.48
N LEU A 53 -6.74 -5.35 3.24
CA LEU A 53 -7.47 -6.56 3.60
C LEU A 53 -7.67 -6.67 5.11
N LEU A 54 -6.65 -6.35 5.90
CA LEU A 54 -6.73 -6.32 7.37
C LEU A 54 -7.72 -5.28 7.88
N VAL A 55 -7.81 -4.11 7.23
CA VAL A 55 -8.82 -3.09 7.58
C VAL A 55 -10.22 -3.54 7.16
N PHE A 56 -10.36 -4.35 6.11
CA PHE A 56 -11.66 -4.86 5.69
C PHE A 56 -12.19 -6.00 6.58
N ILE A 57 -11.30 -6.84 7.10
CA ILE A 57 -11.66 -7.98 7.96
C ILE A 57 -11.92 -7.54 9.41
N LYS A 58 -11.46 -6.35 9.80
CA LYS A 58 -11.56 -5.80 11.15
C LYS A 58 -12.70 -4.80 11.29
#